data_AF-A0A151P4V6-F1
#
_entry.id   AF-A0A151P4V6-F1
#
_cell.length_a   1.000
_cell.length_b   1.000
_cell.length_c   1.000
_cell.angle_alpha   90.00
_cell.angle_beta   90.00
_cell.angle_gamma   90.00
#
_symmetry.space_group_name_H-M   'P 1'
#
loop_
_entity.id
_entity.type
_entity.pdbx_description
1 polymer ?
#
loop_
_entity_poly.entity_id
_entity_poly.type
_entity_poly.pdbx_seq_one_letter_code
_entity_poly.pdbx_strand_id
1 'polypeptide(L)'
;MLVASASASQHKMLSYEEAVSLAVDFYNQEPGIDHAFRLLRADPQPAWDMTSKPRQELQFVVRETVCPRAQDPPASECDFKDNGLVRNCTGLFSMERESPTVIITCDTVTPEQHVRVRRSGWWNRSKRRRGSGSRRGRFSHIAHGGRKGHERIARV
;
A
#
# COMPACT_ATOMS: atom_id res chain seq x y z
N MET A 1 52.28 -32.33 16.73
CA MET A 1 51.49 -31.19 17.24
C MET A 1 50.53 -30.77 16.14
N LEU A 2 49.25 -31.14 16.24
CA LEU A 2 48.24 -30.65 15.30
C LEU A 2 47.83 -29.24 15.77
N VAL A 3 48.14 -28.24 14.95
CA VAL A 3 47.74 -26.85 15.22
C VAL A 3 46.31 -26.71 14.73
N ALA A 4 45.35 -26.64 15.65
CA ALA A 4 43.99 -26.23 15.31
C ALA A 4 44.00 -24.73 15.06
N SER A 5 43.96 -24.31 13.80
CA SER A 5 43.64 -22.93 13.43
C SER A 5 42.16 -22.73 13.72
N ALA A 6 41.85 -22.02 14.81
CA ALA A 6 40.52 -21.48 15.03
C ALA A 6 40.26 -20.45 13.93
N SER A 7 39.48 -20.82 12.92
CA SER A 7 38.82 -19.86 12.04
C SER A 7 37.93 -19.01 12.95
N ALA A 8 38.41 -17.82 13.34
CA ALA A 8 37.54 -16.85 13.97
C ALA A 8 36.37 -16.65 13.00
N SER A 9 35.18 -17.12 13.38
CA SER A 9 33.96 -16.91 12.62
C SER A 9 33.90 -15.42 12.31
N GLN A 10 34.20 -15.06 11.06
CA GLN A 10 33.94 -13.72 10.57
C GLN A 10 32.42 -13.63 10.51
N HIS A 11 31.78 -13.36 11.65
CA HIS A 11 30.43 -12.83 11.66
C HIS A 11 30.55 -11.50 10.92
N LYS A 12 30.42 -11.52 9.59
CA LYS A 12 30.31 -10.31 8.79
C LYS A 12 29.05 -9.62 9.29
N MET A 13 29.23 -8.65 10.18
CA MET A 13 28.13 -7.84 10.67
C MET A 13 27.68 -6.98 9.50
N LEU A 14 26.48 -7.25 9.01
CA LEU A 14 25.87 -6.50 7.93
C LEU A 14 25.64 -5.04 8.33
N SER A 15 25.72 -4.13 7.36
CA SER A 15 25.18 -2.80 7.56
C SER A 15 23.65 -2.85 7.68
N TYR A 16 23.05 -1.77 8.18
CA TYR A 16 21.57 -1.63 8.20
C TYR A 16 20.99 -1.79 6.79
N GLU A 17 21.65 -1.21 5.79
CA GLU A 17 21.24 -1.30 4.38
C GLU A 17 21.32 -2.72 3.83
N GLU A 18 22.41 -3.45 4.13
CA GLU A 18 22.55 -4.86 3.74
C GLU A 18 21.47 -5.72 4.41
N ALA A 19 21.15 -5.47 5.68
CA ALA A 19 20.10 -6.19 6.40
C ALA A 19 18.70 -5.91 5.82
N VAL A 20 18.41 -4.65 5.46
CA VAL A 20 17.17 -4.28 4.76
C VAL A 20 17.10 -4.96 3.39
N SER A 21 18.20 -4.98 2.63
CA SER A 21 18.23 -5.67 1.32
C SER A 21 17.91 -7.15 1.45
N LEU A 22 18.55 -7.84 2.40
CA LEU A 22 18.25 -9.26 2.66
C LEU A 22 16.80 -9.47 3.10
N ALA A 23 16.24 -8.55 3.87
CA ALA A 23 14.84 -8.63 4.27
C ALA A 23 13.89 -8.49 3.08
N VAL A 24 14.17 -7.59 2.13
CA VAL A 24 13.40 -7.46 0.89
C VAL A 24 13.52 -8.72 0.03
N ASP A 25 14.70 -9.31 -0.08
CA ASP A 25 14.91 -10.55 -0.81
C ASP A 25 14.14 -11.72 -0.18
N PHE A 26 14.17 -11.82 1.16
CA PHE A 26 13.42 -12.84 1.89
C PHE A 26 11.92 -12.67 1.72
N TYR A 27 11.41 -11.43 1.78
CA TYR A 27 10.00 -11.16 1.53
C TYR A 27 9.60 -11.66 0.15
N ASN A 28 10.38 -11.38 -0.90
CA ASN A 28 10.13 -11.86 -2.26
C ASN A 28 10.21 -13.38 -2.43
N GLN A 29 10.67 -14.14 -1.44
CA GLN A 29 10.64 -15.61 -1.49
C GLN A 29 9.31 -16.19 -0.99
N GLU A 30 8.46 -15.39 -0.35
CA GLU A 30 7.18 -15.84 0.20
C GLU A 30 6.25 -16.41 -0.89
N PRO A 31 5.50 -17.48 -0.57
CA PRO A 31 4.50 -18.01 -1.49
C PRO A 31 3.36 -17.00 -1.70
N GLY A 32 2.87 -16.90 -2.93
CA GLY A 32 1.77 -15.99 -3.29
C GLY A 32 2.22 -14.59 -3.72
N ILE A 33 3.53 -14.35 -3.81
CA ILE A 33 4.08 -13.17 -4.49
C ILE A 33 4.22 -13.49 -5.99
N ASP A 34 3.51 -12.74 -6.84
CA ASP A 34 3.60 -12.89 -8.30
C ASP A 34 4.62 -11.91 -8.90
N HIS A 35 4.58 -10.66 -8.45
CA HIS A 35 5.46 -9.58 -8.85
C HIS A 35 6.49 -9.27 -7.77
N ALA A 36 7.72 -8.97 -8.16
CA ALA A 36 8.76 -8.59 -7.21
C ALA A 36 8.40 -7.29 -6.49
N PHE A 37 8.76 -7.20 -5.23
CA PHE A 37 8.69 -6.00 -4.42
C PHE A 37 10.08 -5.39 -4.27
N ARG A 38 10.17 -4.07 -4.40
CA ARG A 38 11.40 -3.30 -4.23
C ARG A 38 11.28 -2.37 -3.04
N LEU A 39 12.41 -2.09 -2.39
CA LEU A 39 12.48 -1.10 -1.33
C LEU A 39 12.00 0.27 -1.82
N LEU A 40 10.98 0.80 -1.16
CA LEU A 40 10.47 2.16 -1.37
C LEU A 40 11.09 3.13 -0.38
N ARG A 41 11.20 2.73 0.89
CA ARG A 41 11.75 3.54 1.98
C ARG A 41 12.27 2.65 3.10
N ALA A 42 13.41 3.00 3.68
CA ALA A 42 13.86 2.53 4.98
C ALA A 42 14.38 3.75 5.73
N ASP A 43 13.90 3.97 6.95
CA ASP A 43 14.38 5.08 7.76
C ASP A 43 15.69 4.66 8.44
N PRO A 44 16.78 5.46 8.33
CA PRO A 44 18.03 5.13 8.98
C PRO A 44 17.82 4.92 10.47
N GLN A 45 18.29 3.80 10.99
CA GLN A 45 18.24 3.51 12.42
C GLN A 45 19.60 3.82 13.06
N PRO A 46 19.76 4.95 13.76
CA PRO A 46 21.03 5.33 14.38
C PRO A 46 21.46 4.38 15.51
N ALA A 47 20.56 3.53 15.98
CA ALA A 47 20.84 2.51 17.00
C ALA A 47 21.33 1.17 16.41
N TRP A 48 21.55 1.09 15.09
CA TRP A 48 21.98 -0.14 14.42
C TRP A 48 23.41 -0.53 14.83
N ASP A 49 23.53 -1.59 15.64
CA ASP A 49 24.82 -2.11 16.10
C ASP A 49 24.76 -3.62 16.37
N MET A 50 25.13 -4.42 15.37
CA MET A 50 25.13 -5.88 15.51
C MET A 50 26.30 -6.43 16.33
N THR A 51 27.27 -5.59 16.71
CA THR A 51 28.34 -6.00 17.62
C THR A 51 27.83 -6.12 19.04
N SER A 52 27.05 -5.15 19.51
CA SER A 52 26.49 -5.17 20.86
C SER A 52 25.09 -5.81 20.93
N LYS A 53 24.31 -5.75 19.85
CA LYS A 53 22.93 -6.24 19.79
C LYS A 53 22.77 -7.26 18.66
N PRO A 54 22.91 -8.57 18.95
CA PRO A 54 22.81 -9.60 17.93
C PRO A 54 21.39 -9.83 17.41
N ARG A 55 20.37 -9.20 18.02
CA ARG A 55 18.99 -9.14 17.53
C ARG A 55 18.53 -7.69 17.40
N GLN A 56 18.04 -7.30 16.23
CA GLN A 56 17.57 -5.93 15.97
C GLN A 56 16.39 -5.90 15.02
N GLU A 57 15.54 -4.90 15.19
CA GLU A 57 14.35 -4.70 14.37
C GLU A 57 14.65 -3.83 13.15
N LEU A 58 14.04 -4.17 12.02
CA LEU A 58 14.08 -3.41 10.78
C LEU A 58 12.68 -2.84 10.53
N GLN A 59 12.61 -1.61 10.06
CA GLN A 59 11.38 -0.98 9.58
C GLN A 59 11.61 -0.47 8.18
N PHE A 60 10.81 -0.96 7.24
CA PHE A 60 10.97 -0.65 5.84
C PHE A 60 9.64 -0.76 5.11
N VAL A 61 9.51 -0.02 4.01
CA VAL A 61 8.35 -0.01 3.14
C VAL A 61 8.79 -0.54 1.79
N VAL A 62 8.05 -1.51 1.26
CA VAL A 62 8.25 -2.05 -0.08
C VAL A 62 7.07 -1.73 -0.99
N ARG A 63 7.33 -1.68 -2.29
CA ARG A 63 6.30 -1.48 -3.31
C ARG A 63 6.46 -2.47 -4.45
N GLU A 64 5.33 -2.97 -4.92
CA GLU A 64 5.23 -3.89 -6.05
C GLU A 64 5.83 -3.28 -7.33
N THR A 65 6.56 -4.10 -8.08
CA THR A 65 7.23 -3.75 -9.33
C THR A 65 6.52 -4.38 -10.53
N VAL A 66 6.92 -3.99 -11.74
CA VAL A 66 6.44 -4.61 -12.97
C VAL A 66 7.05 -5.98 -13.24
N CYS A 67 8.19 -6.28 -12.62
CA CYS A 67 8.91 -7.53 -12.82
C CYS A 67 8.18 -8.70 -12.14
N PRO A 68 8.15 -9.89 -12.77
CA PRO A 68 7.78 -11.11 -12.07
C PRO A 68 8.84 -11.49 -11.02
N ARG A 69 8.43 -12.19 -9.96
CA ARG A 69 9.28 -12.53 -8.80
C ARG A 69 10.59 -13.25 -9.14
N ALA A 70 10.56 -14.15 -10.13
CA ALA A 70 11.65 -15.11 -10.40
C ALA A 70 12.44 -14.77 -11.68
N GLN A 71 12.80 -13.49 -11.87
CA GLN A 71 13.42 -13.04 -13.11
C GLN A 71 14.57 -12.06 -12.84
N ASP A 72 15.59 -12.12 -13.70
CA ASP A 72 16.56 -11.05 -13.90
C ASP A 72 15.93 -9.91 -14.72
N PRO A 73 16.07 -8.64 -14.32
CA PRO A 73 17.03 -8.12 -13.35
C PRO A 73 16.54 -8.22 -11.89
N PRO A 74 17.43 -8.04 -10.90
CA PRO A 74 17.06 -8.04 -9.48
C PRO A 74 15.97 -7.00 -9.19
N ALA A 75 15.15 -7.26 -8.18
CA ALA A 75 14.03 -6.38 -7.80
C ALA A 75 14.46 -4.92 -7.57
N SER A 76 15.71 -4.69 -7.16
CA SER A 76 16.33 -3.36 -7.00
C SER A 76 16.40 -2.53 -8.28
N GLU A 77 16.45 -3.16 -9.45
CA GLU A 77 16.53 -2.52 -10.78
C GLU A 77 15.17 -2.43 -11.47
N CYS A 78 14.15 -3.10 -10.94
CA CYS A 78 12.81 -3.11 -11.50
C CYS A 78 12.05 -1.81 -11.20
N ASP A 79 11.35 -1.31 -12.22
CA ASP A 79 10.46 -0.17 -12.07
C ASP A 79 9.24 -0.51 -11.22
N PHE A 80 8.79 0.47 -10.42
CA PHE A 80 7.57 0.33 -9.64
C PHE A 80 6.35 0.22 -10.56
N LYS A 81 5.41 -0.64 -10.18
CA LYS A 81 4.12 -0.76 -10.86
C LYS A 81 3.24 0.44 -10.55
N ASP A 82 2.55 0.96 -11.55
CA ASP A 82 1.51 1.97 -11.34
C ASP A 82 0.41 1.43 -10.44
N ASN A 83 0.11 2.17 -9.36
CA ASN A 83 -0.79 1.72 -8.29
C ASN A 83 -0.39 0.36 -7.68
N GLY A 84 0.89 -0.02 -7.78
CA GLY A 84 1.44 -1.22 -7.17
C GLY A 84 1.22 -1.24 -5.67
N LEU A 85 1.02 -2.44 -5.13
CA LEU A 85 0.76 -2.63 -3.70
C LEU A 85 1.91 -2.08 -2.87
N VAL A 86 1.58 -1.34 -1.81
CA VAL A 86 2.54 -0.84 -0.82
C VAL A 86 2.38 -1.64 0.46
N ARG A 87 3.51 -2.14 0.97
CA ARG A 87 3.56 -2.93 2.19
C ARG A 87 4.47 -2.25 3.20
N ASN A 88 3.97 -2.06 4.42
CA ASN A 88 4.77 -1.61 5.55
C ASN A 88 5.25 -2.85 6.32
N CYS A 89 6.56 -3.02 6.39
CA CYS A 89 7.18 -4.24 6.88
C CYS A 89 8.00 -3.97 8.14
N THR A 90 7.87 -4.88 9.10
CA THR A 90 8.76 -5.01 10.26
C THR A 90 9.52 -6.31 10.13
N GLY A 91 10.83 -6.27 10.30
CA GLY A 91 11.70 -7.45 10.31
C GLY A 91 12.39 -7.59 11.65
N LEU A 92 12.53 -8.81 12.18
CA LEU A 92 13.43 -9.11 13.29
C LEU A 92 14.65 -9.85 12.73
N PHE A 93 15.79 -9.17 12.73
CA PHE A 93 17.06 -9.69 12.25
C PHE A 93 17.88 -10.26 13.42
N SER A 94 18.45 -11.45 13.27
CA SER A 94 19.22 -12.15 14.31
C SER A 94 20.50 -12.79 13.75
N MET A 95 21.64 -12.49 14.38
CA MET A 95 22.97 -13.03 14.11
C MET A 95 23.47 -13.99 15.21
N GLU A 96 22.59 -14.44 16.09
CA GLU A 96 22.98 -15.32 17.21
C GLU A 96 23.35 -16.74 16.78
N ARG A 97 22.95 -17.13 15.57
CA ARG A 97 23.27 -18.41 14.96
C ARG A 97 24.39 -18.21 13.94
N GLU A 98 24.98 -19.32 13.51
CA GLU A 98 26.00 -19.29 12.46
C GLU A 98 25.47 -18.68 11.15
N SER A 99 24.18 -18.86 10.86
CA SER A 99 23.47 -18.19 9.76
C SER A 99 22.56 -17.05 10.26
N PRO A 100 22.56 -15.88 9.58
CA PRO A 100 21.59 -14.84 9.85
C PRO A 100 20.17 -15.38 9.67
N THR A 101 19.28 -15.03 10.60
CA THR A 101 17.84 -15.31 10.48
C THR A 101 17.08 -13.99 10.44
N VAL A 102 16.10 -13.89 9.55
CA VAL A 102 15.17 -12.77 9.49
C VAL A 102 13.74 -13.30 9.58
N ILE A 103 12.93 -12.69 10.44
CA ILE A 103 11.48 -12.94 10.51
C ILE A 103 10.80 -11.66 10.07
N ILE A 104 9.94 -11.72 9.05
CA ILE A 104 9.33 -10.54 8.44
C ILE A 104 7.81 -10.60 8.63
N THR A 105 7.22 -9.44 8.89
CA THR A 105 5.76 -9.25 8.91
C THR A 105 5.45 -7.98 8.16
N CYS A 106 4.54 -8.05 7.20
CA CYS A 106 4.19 -6.93 6.32
C CYS A 106 2.68 -6.72 6.25
N ASP A 107 2.25 -5.48 6.44
CA ASP A 107 0.85 -5.07 6.36
C ASP A 107 0.58 -4.27 5.06
N THR A 108 -0.60 -4.46 4.45
CA THR A 108 -1.07 -3.56 3.38
C THR A 108 -1.25 -2.15 3.93
N VAL A 109 -0.65 -1.16 3.27
CA VAL A 109 -0.96 0.24 3.51
C VAL A 109 -2.13 0.62 2.60
N THR A 110 -3.34 0.68 3.13
CA THR A 110 -4.43 1.34 2.39
C THR A 110 -4.18 2.84 2.43
N PRO A 111 -4.12 3.56 1.30
CA PRO A 111 -4.17 5.02 1.35
C PRO A 111 -5.49 5.39 2.01
N GLU A 112 -5.42 5.96 3.21
CA GLU A 112 -6.59 6.37 3.96
C GLU A 112 -7.46 7.24 3.06
N GLN A 113 -8.70 6.79 2.94
CA GLN A 113 -9.73 7.33 2.07
C GLN A 113 -9.76 8.86 2.18
N HIS A 114 -9.61 9.54 1.04
CA HIS A 114 -9.77 10.97 0.88
C HIS A 114 -10.78 11.54 1.89
N VAL A 115 -10.30 12.36 2.83
CA VAL A 115 -11.15 13.15 3.71
C VAL A 115 -12.13 13.91 2.81
N ARG A 116 -13.38 13.48 2.77
CA ARG A 116 -14.46 14.22 2.11
C ARG A 116 -14.65 15.51 2.91
N VAL A 117 -14.00 16.59 2.48
CA VAL A 117 -14.34 17.93 2.95
C VAL A 117 -15.78 18.18 2.53
N ARG A 118 -16.72 18.02 3.48
CA ARG A 118 -18.07 18.57 3.30
C ARG A 118 -17.90 20.08 3.22
N ARG A 119 -17.94 20.65 2.02
CA ARG A 119 -18.19 22.08 1.85
C ARG A 119 -19.59 22.34 2.41
N SER A 120 -19.67 22.74 3.68
CA SER A 120 -20.91 23.23 4.27
C SER A 120 -21.31 24.50 3.52
N GLY A 121 -22.38 24.40 2.74
CA GLY A 121 -23.02 25.54 2.10
C GLY A 121 -23.51 26.48 3.18
N TRP A 122 -22.77 27.57 3.41
CA TRP A 122 -23.18 28.66 4.30
C TRP A 122 -23.86 29.76 3.48
N TRP A 123 -25.18 29.66 3.43
CA TRP A 123 -26.20 30.71 3.39
C TRP A 123 -25.67 32.16 3.34
N ASN A 124 -25.92 32.88 2.25
CA ASN A 124 -26.31 34.28 2.41
C ASN A 124 -27.49 34.64 1.51
N ARG A 125 -28.60 34.79 2.23
CA ARG A 125 -29.89 35.33 1.85
C ARG A 125 -29.73 36.84 1.65
N SER A 126 -29.97 37.31 0.43
CA SER A 126 -30.36 38.70 0.18
C SER A 126 -31.63 38.71 -0.67
N LYS A 127 -32.71 39.16 -0.04
CA LYS A 127 -34.06 39.22 -0.56
C LYS A 127 -34.16 40.13 -1.80
N ARG A 128 -34.85 39.59 -2.80
CA ARG A 128 -35.50 40.28 -3.92
C ARG A 128 -36.30 41.51 -3.46
N ARG A 129 -36.16 42.66 -4.13
CA ARG A 129 -37.26 43.60 -4.45
C ARG A 129 -36.85 44.60 -5.54
N ARG A 130 -37.13 44.28 -6.81
CA ARG A 130 -37.60 45.25 -7.82
C ARG A 130 -38.56 44.50 -8.74
N GLY A 131 -39.84 44.84 -8.63
CA GLY A 131 -40.87 44.36 -9.53
C GLY A 131 -40.98 45.25 -10.76
N SER A 132 -41.31 44.66 -11.91
CA SER A 132 -42.28 45.19 -12.89
C SER A 132 -42.47 44.16 -14.02
N GLY A 133 -43.68 44.09 -14.59
CA GLY A 133 -44.00 43.40 -15.85
C GLY A 133 -44.58 41.99 -15.68
N SER A 134 -45.90 41.83 -15.46
CA SER A 134 -46.94 41.74 -16.50
C SER A 134 -46.75 40.58 -17.49
N ARG A 135 -47.53 39.50 -17.32
CA ARG A 135 -48.57 39.04 -18.28
C ARG A 135 -49.15 37.67 -17.90
N ARG A 136 -50.45 37.72 -17.61
CA ARG A 136 -51.55 36.77 -17.88
C ARG A 136 -51.17 35.38 -18.44
N GLY A 137 -51.70 34.34 -17.79
CA GLY A 137 -51.79 32.99 -18.35
C GLY A 137 -52.42 32.01 -17.36
N ARG A 138 -53.74 32.06 -17.23
CA ARG A 138 -54.57 31.06 -16.54
C ARG A 138 -54.71 29.84 -17.46
N PHE A 139 -54.39 28.63 -17.00
CA PHE A 139 -55.13 27.41 -17.36
C PHE A 139 -54.92 26.34 -16.27
N SER A 140 -56.04 25.88 -15.71
CA SER A 140 -56.13 24.71 -14.86
C SER A 140 -56.29 23.49 -15.76
N HIS A 141 -55.58 22.39 -15.47
CA HIS A 141 -56.06 21.06 -15.81
C HIS A 141 -55.71 20.09 -14.69
N ILE A 142 -56.77 19.60 -14.05
CA ILE A 142 -56.80 18.39 -13.24
C ILE A 142 -57.06 17.23 -14.22
N ALA A 143 -56.29 16.15 -14.16
CA ALA A 143 -56.75 14.84 -14.63
C ALA A 143 -55.97 13.69 -13.95
N HIS A 144 -56.71 13.03 -13.05
CA HIS A 144 -56.80 11.61 -12.68
C HIS A 144 -55.64 10.62 -12.93
N GLY A 145 -55.34 9.86 -11.87
CA GLY A 145 -54.59 8.60 -11.92
C GLY A 145 -55.45 7.36 -12.21
N GLY A 146 -54.76 6.21 -12.27
CA GLY A 146 -55.33 4.86 -12.42
C GLY A 146 -54.60 4.09 -13.52
N ARG A 147 -53.50 3.35 -13.25
CA ARG A 147 -53.39 1.95 -12.77
C ARG A 147 -54.10 0.87 -13.60
N LYS A 148 -53.25 -0.07 -14.08
CA LYS A 148 -53.38 -1.55 -14.18
C LYS A 148 -53.72 -2.22 -15.53
N GLY A 149 -53.03 -3.36 -15.71
CA GLY A 149 -53.34 -4.50 -16.60
C GLY A 149 -52.53 -4.46 -17.89
N HIS A 150 -51.42 -5.18 -18.12
CA HIS A 150 -51.15 -6.63 -18.04
C HIS A 150 -51.97 -7.45 -19.04
N GLU A 151 -51.38 -7.77 -20.19
CA GLU A 151 -51.63 -9.01 -20.95
C GLU A 151 -50.40 -9.26 -21.84
N ARG A 152 -49.83 -10.47 -21.70
CA ARG A 152 -48.84 -11.04 -22.60
C ARG A 152 -49.61 -11.79 -23.69
N ILE A 153 -49.05 -11.92 -24.89
CA ILE A 153 -48.80 -13.20 -25.58
C ILE A 153 -48.34 -12.92 -27.02
N ALA A 154 -47.33 -13.67 -27.42
CA ALA A 154 -46.64 -13.66 -28.69
C ALA A 154 -47.40 -14.41 -29.79
N ARG A 155 -47.00 -14.18 -31.05
CA ARG A 155 -46.59 -15.21 -32.02
C ARG A 155 -46.20 -14.57 -33.36
N VAL A 156 -45.04 -14.98 -33.87
CA VAL A 156 -44.89 -15.44 -35.26
C VAL A 156 -44.26 -16.81 -35.17
#